data_AF-A0A1V5Z2W2-F1
#
_entry.id   AF-A0A1V5Z2W2-F1
#
_cell.length_a   1.000
_cell.length_b   1.000
_cell.length_c   1.000
_cell.angle_alpha   90.00
_cell.angle_beta   90.00
_cell.angle_gamma   90.00
#
_symmetry.space_group_name_H-M   'P 1'
#
loop_
_entity.id
_entity.type
_entity.pdbx_description
1 polymer ?
#
loop_
_entity_poly.entity_id
_entity_poly.type
_entity_poly.pdbx_seq_one_letter_code
_entity_poly.pdbx_strand_id
1 'polypeptide(L)'
;MTRSVRIISVFLALSLFFGLAVSFLRLADTQRRTLATDEVLYLPNEKLLTYFTAGLNCVIADFIWLHCIQYTAHEHRGKRVFKWMEHMLTTATRLDPYYVAVYRFGAMFLAALRADPEASLSLAYAGISINPHAWQLPYEAAMVYLLNKGEEPNSKYLATKLLTLATATGRAPGGIVNLTAKLQDEFNLLEVEQGMWQEMAASPDSFLSELGQRKLIEIELRKICGVLDKQAQRFYQEKGRYPASLETLLQAGMIPYLPEDPLGGTFFLDDAGKSYNTTLLEDEVIRARNTLINAVDRYHAKHIAYPTSLQALVEAGELNEIPAHPYPGKHWEYDPFSGEVN
;
A
#
# COMPACT_ATOMS: atom_id res chain seq x y z
N MET A 1 -9.78 -56.74 -29.06
CA MET A 1 -8.91 -55.67 -29.61
C MET A 1 -7.51 -55.81 -29.01
N THR A 2 -6.49 -56.00 -29.84
CA THR A 2 -5.09 -56.08 -29.38
C THR A 2 -4.64 -54.75 -28.79
N ARG A 3 -3.72 -54.77 -27.83
CA ARG A 3 -3.22 -53.58 -27.10
C ARG A 3 -2.77 -52.46 -28.06
N SER A 4 -2.23 -52.83 -29.21
CA SER A 4 -1.82 -51.92 -30.29
C SER A 4 -3.00 -51.16 -30.92
N VAL A 5 -4.15 -51.80 -31.12
CA VAL A 5 -5.34 -51.17 -31.69
C VAL A 5 -5.92 -50.11 -30.73
N ARG A 6 -5.86 -50.35 -29.42
CA ARG A 6 -6.28 -49.36 -28.41
C ARG A 6 -5.38 -48.12 -28.39
N ILE A 7 -4.07 -48.31 -28.46
CA ILE A 7 -3.11 -47.20 -28.50
C ILE A 7 -3.31 -46.37 -29.77
N ILE A 8 -3.47 -47.02 -30.93
CA ILE A 8 -3.72 -46.33 -32.21
C ILE A 8 -5.04 -45.55 -32.14
N SER A 9 -6.11 -46.12 -31.58
CA SER A 9 -7.39 -45.40 -31.45
C SER A 9 -7.32 -44.18 -30.52
N VAL A 10 -6.53 -44.23 -29.44
CA VAL A 10 -6.36 -43.08 -28.54
C VAL A 10 -5.55 -41.98 -29.21
N PHE A 11 -4.47 -42.33 -29.93
CA PHE A 11 -3.69 -41.34 -30.69
C PHE A 11 -4.52 -40.71 -31.81
N LEU A 12 -5.36 -41.50 -32.50
CA LEU A 12 -6.22 -41.01 -33.57
C LEU A 12 -7.30 -40.06 -33.03
N ALA A 13 -7.89 -40.39 -31.87
CA ALA A 13 -8.84 -39.53 -31.16
C ALA A 13 -8.17 -38.23 -30.68
N LEU A 14 -6.97 -38.30 -30.12
CA LEU A 14 -6.19 -37.12 -29.71
C LEU A 14 -5.81 -36.24 -30.89
N SER A 15 -5.40 -36.82 -32.02
CA SER A 15 -5.08 -36.05 -33.23
C SER A 15 -6.32 -35.39 -33.83
N LEU A 16 -7.47 -36.06 -33.80
CA LEU A 16 -8.73 -35.51 -34.27
C LEU A 16 -9.18 -34.36 -33.36
N PHE A 17 -9.07 -34.53 -32.04
CA PHE A 17 -9.39 -33.50 -31.07
C PHE A 17 -8.47 -32.28 -31.19
N PHE A 18 -7.17 -32.51 -31.38
CA PHE A 18 -6.20 -31.45 -31.63
C PHE A 18 -6.47 -30.71 -32.95
N GLY A 19 -6.79 -31.43 -34.02
CA GLY A 19 -7.16 -30.84 -35.31
C GLY A 19 -8.44 -30.00 -35.23
N LEU A 20 -9.45 -30.47 -34.49
CA LEU A 20 -10.68 -29.72 -34.23
C LEU A 20 -10.41 -28.47 -33.37
N ALA A 21 -9.58 -28.59 -32.33
CA ALA A 21 -9.20 -27.46 -31.49
C ALA A 21 -8.44 -26.38 -32.29
N VAL A 22 -7.48 -26.76 -33.12
CA VAL A 22 -6.74 -25.84 -33.99
C VAL A 22 -7.66 -25.18 -35.02
N SER A 23 -8.60 -25.94 -35.60
CA SER A 23 -9.57 -25.40 -36.56
C SER A 23 -10.55 -24.43 -35.90
N PHE A 24 -10.99 -24.73 -34.68
CA PHE A 24 -11.84 -23.84 -33.88
C PHE A 24 -11.09 -22.55 -33.50
N LEU A 25 -9.82 -22.65 -33.10
CA LEU A 25 -8.97 -21.49 -32.83
C LEU A 25 -8.76 -20.62 -34.08
N ARG A 26 -8.52 -21.24 -35.24
CA ARG A 26 -8.38 -20.54 -36.53
C ARG A 26 -9.67 -19.82 -36.91
N LEU A 27 -10.82 -20.48 -36.73
CA LEU A 27 -12.14 -19.91 -37.02
C LEU A 27 -12.44 -18.73 -36.07
N ALA A 28 -12.15 -18.90 -34.78
CA ALA A 28 -12.26 -17.86 -33.77
C ALA A 28 -11.34 -16.67 -34.06
N ASP A 29 -10.13 -16.89 -34.55
CA ASP A 29 -9.21 -15.82 -34.96
C ASP A 29 -9.69 -15.08 -36.23
N THR A 30 -10.27 -15.80 -37.20
CA THR A 30 -10.89 -15.15 -38.36
C THR A 30 -12.12 -14.34 -37.97
N GLN A 31 -12.95 -14.84 -37.05
CA GLN A 31 -14.09 -14.09 -36.52
C GLN A 31 -13.67 -12.91 -35.65
N ARG A 32 -12.59 -13.01 -34.86
CA ARG A 32 -12.00 -11.89 -34.11
C ARG A 32 -11.61 -10.73 -34.99
N ARG A 33 -11.08 -10.99 -36.20
CA ARG A 33 -10.73 -9.93 -37.17
C ARG A 33 -11.96 -9.20 -37.72
N THR A 34 -13.10 -9.87 -37.83
CA THR A 34 -14.37 -9.28 -38.28
C THR A 34 -15.21 -8.68 -37.15
N LEU A 35 -15.07 -9.16 -35.91
CA LEU A 35 -15.78 -8.70 -34.71
C LEU A 35 -15.07 -7.56 -33.96
N ALA A 36 -13.84 -7.22 -34.36
CA ALA A 36 -13.01 -6.16 -33.77
C ALA A 36 -13.59 -4.74 -33.89
N THR A 37 -14.87 -4.58 -34.24
CA THR A 37 -15.49 -3.26 -34.36
C THR A 37 -16.67 -3.02 -33.42
N ASP A 38 -17.38 -4.02 -32.85
CA ASP A 38 -18.51 -3.67 -31.95
C ASP A 38 -18.94 -4.68 -30.86
N GLU A 39 -18.44 -5.92 -30.80
CA GLU A 39 -18.91 -6.87 -29.77
C GLU A 39 -17.75 -7.49 -28.99
N VAL A 40 -17.46 -6.86 -27.85
CA VAL A 40 -16.61 -7.37 -26.77
C VAL A 40 -17.15 -8.72 -26.30
N LEU A 41 -16.22 -9.67 -26.13
CA LEU A 41 -16.43 -11.00 -25.56
C LEU A 41 -17.46 -10.99 -24.42
N TYR A 42 -18.70 -11.37 -24.71
CA TYR A 42 -19.79 -11.47 -23.74
C TYR A 42 -19.47 -12.58 -22.74
N LEU A 43 -19.24 -12.21 -21.48
CA LEU A 43 -19.38 -13.16 -20.37
C LEU A 43 -20.87 -13.17 -19.96
N PRO A 44 -21.54 -14.34 -19.91
CA PRO A 44 -22.98 -14.42 -19.68
C PRO A 44 -23.37 -13.91 -18.29
N ASN A 45 -24.64 -13.52 -18.13
CA ASN A 45 -25.28 -13.02 -16.91
C ASN A 45 -24.67 -13.55 -15.58
N GLU A 46 -24.37 -12.61 -14.68
CA GLU A 46 -23.86 -12.64 -13.30
C GLU A 46 -23.93 -13.93 -12.48
N LYS A 47 -24.98 -14.75 -12.65
CA LYS A 47 -25.18 -16.01 -11.93
C LYS A 47 -24.47 -17.20 -12.57
N LEU A 48 -24.04 -17.06 -13.82
CA LEU A 48 -23.46 -18.14 -14.62
C LEU A 48 -21.93 -18.12 -14.63
N LEU A 49 -21.28 -16.97 -14.37
CA LEU A 49 -19.81 -16.87 -14.41
C LEU A 49 -19.13 -17.93 -13.52
N THR A 50 -19.54 -18.05 -12.25
CA THR A 50 -18.88 -18.94 -11.29
C THR A 50 -18.96 -20.42 -11.67
N TYR A 51 -19.99 -20.84 -12.42
CA TYR A 51 -20.17 -22.23 -12.85
C TYR A 51 -19.54 -22.52 -14.22
N PHE A 52 -19.43 -21.51 -15.11
CA PHE A 52 -18.84 -21.66 -16.44
C PHE A 52 -17.31 -21.58 -16.45
N THR A 53 -16.70 -21.01 -15.43
CA THR A 53 -15.23 -20.92 -15.32
C THR A 53 -14.58 -22.27 -14.98
N ALA A 54 -15.36 -23.28 -14.57
CA ALA A 54 -14.85 -24.59 -14.12
C ALA A 54 -13.73 -24.49 -13.06
N GLY A 55 -13.77 -23.45 -12.22
CA GLY A 55 -12.74 -23.18 -11.20
C GLY A 55 -11.57 -22.31 -11.66
N LEU A 56 -11.49 -21.93 -12.94
CA LEU A 56 -10.45 -21.07 -13.51
C LEU A 56 -10.77 -19.56 -13.36
N ASN A 57 -11.42 -19.16 -12.27
CA ASN A 57 -11.86 -17.77 -12.05
C ASN A 57 -10.70 -16.77 -12.15
N CYS A 58 -9.57 -17.05 -11.49
CA CYS A 58 -8.39 -16.17 -11.51
C CYS A 58 -7.83 -16.01 -12.93
N VAL A 59 -7.72 -17.10 -13.70
CA VAL A 59 -7.20 -17.06 -15.08
C VAL A 59 -8.12 -16.25 -16.00
N ILE A 60 -9.43 -16.34 -15.78
CA ILE A 60 -10.40 -15.56 -16.55
C ILE A 60 -10.35 -14.09 -16.12
N ALA A 61 -10.19 -13.80 -14.82
CA ALA A 61 -9.97 -12.44 -14.32
C ALA A 61 -8.71 -11.81 -14.94
N ASP A 62 -7.61 -12.56 -15.04
CA ASP A 62 -6.39 -12.14 -15.75
C ASP A 62 -6.67 -11.80 -17.22
N PHE A 63 -7.43 -12.65 -17.92
CA PHE A 63 -7.79 -12.41 -19.32
C PHE A 63 -8.63 -11.14 -19.49
N ILE A 64 -9.61 -10.92 -18.60
CA ILE A 64 -10.43 -9.71 -18.60
C ILE A 64 -9.56 -8.48 -18.31
N TRP A 65 -8.64 -8.58 -17.36
CA TRP A 65 -7.74 -7.48 -17.01
C TRP A 65 -6.83 -7.09 -18.18
N LEU A 66 -6.19 -8.06 -18.83
CA LEU A 66 -5.38 -7.83 -20.03
C LEU A 66 -6.20 -7.22 -21.17
N HIS A 67 -7.44 -7.68 -21.34
CA HIS A 67 -8.34 -7.12 -22.34
C HIS A 67 -8.74 -5.69 -21.99
N CYS A 68 -9.00 -5.38 -20.72
CA CYS A 68 -9.29 -4.04 -20.24
C CYS A 68 -8.12 -3.08 -20.53
N ILE A 69 -6.87 -3.51 -20.32
CA ILE A 69 -5.69 -2.71 -20.68
C ILE A 69 -5.65 -2.45 -22.19
N GLN A 70 -5.85 -3.47 -23.02
CA GLN A 70 -5.83 -3.34 -24.47
C GLN A 70 -6.95 -2.42 -24.98
N TYR A 71 -8.17 -2.59 -24.46
CA TYR A 71 -9.32 -1.73 -24.73
C TYR A 71 -9.00 -0.27 -24.36
N THR A 72 -8.45 -0.05 -23.17
CA THR A 72 -8.07 1.28 -22.69
C THR A 72 -7.04 1.93 -23.61
N ALA A 73 -6.01 1.18 -24.05
CA ALA A 73 -5.00 1.67 -24.99
C ALA A 73 -5.57 1.95 -26.40
N HIS A 74 -6.57 1.18 -26.85
CA HIS A 74 -7.27 1.43 -28.11
C HIS A 74 -8.10 2.71 -28.04
N GLU A 75 -8.96 2.84 -27.04
CA GLU A 75 -9.81 4.02 -26.84
C GLU A 75 -9.00 5.29 -26.60
N HIS A 76 -7.86 5.18 -25.90
CA HIS A 76 -7.00 6.32 -25.63
C HIS A 76 -6.40 6.95 -26.91
N ARG A 77 -6.16 6.12 -27.94
CA ARG A 77 -5.72 6.56 -29.28
C ARG A 77 -6.88 7.05 -30.15
N GLY A 78 -8.09 6.64 -29.83
CA GLY A 78 -9.32 6.98 -30.54
C GLY A 78 -10.08 8.13 -29.90
N LYS A 79 -11.39 7.94 -29.71
CA LYS A 79 -12.33 8.96 -29.23
C LYS A 79 -12.27 9.19 -27.71
N ARG A 80 -11.51 8.37 -26.97
CA ARG A 80 -11.37 8.42 -25.50
C ARG A 80 -12.69 8.24 -24.76
N VAL A 81 -13.56 7.35 -25.27
CA VAL A 81 -14.83 7.03 -24.63
C VAL A 81 -14.75 5.64 -24.00
N PHE A 82 -14.53 5.61 -22.68
CA PHE A 82 -14.28 4.37 -21.93
C PHE A 82 -15.57 3.71 -21.40
N LYS A 83 -16.55 3.48 -22.30
CA LYS A 83 -17.87 2.93 -21.96
C LYS A 83 -17.82 1.63 -21.17
N TRP A 84 -16.89 0.73 -21.49
CA TRP A 84 -16.87 -0.64 -20.95
C TRP A 84 -15.89 -0.87 -19.80
N MET A 85 -15.08 0.14 -19.45
CA MET A 85 -13.97 0.00 -18.51
C MET A 85 -14.44 -0.49 -17.13
N GLU A 86 -15.39 0.21 -16.50
CA GLU A 86 -15.91 -0.17 -15.17
C GLU A 86 -16.53 -1.57 -15.16
N HIS A 87 -17.25 -1.95 -16.21
CA HIS A 87 -17.83 -3.28 -16.31
C HIS A 87 -16.76 -4.38 -16.34
N MET A 88 -15.69 -4.18 -17.12
CA MET A 88 -14.57 -5.12 -17.16
C MET A 88 -13.85 -5.21 -15.81
N LEU A 89 -13.59 -4.06 -15.16
CA LEU A 89 -12.95 -4.01 -13.85
C LEU A 89 -13.76 -4.72 -12.77
N THR A 90 -15.06 -4.40 -12.67
CA THR A 90 -15.97 -5.02 -11.70
C THR A 90 -16.17 -6.51 -11.95
N THR A 91 -16.17 -6.95 -13.22
CA THR A 91 -16.26 -8.38 -13.55
C THR A 91 -14.99 -9.12 -13.16
N ALA A 92 -13.82 -8.54 -13.43
CA ALA A 92 -12.53 -9.13 -13.05
C ALA A 92 -12.39 -9.26 -11.52
N THR A 93 -12.74 -8.22 -10.77
CA THR A 93 -12.68 -8.26 -9.30
C THR A 93 -13.74 -9.15 -8.66
N ARG A 94 -14.89 -9.37 -9.32
CA ARG A 94 -15.88 -10.37 -8.87
C ARG A 94 -15.38 -11.81 -9.06
N LEU A 95 -14.64 -12.07 -10.14
CA LEU A 95 -14.04 -13.38 -10.39
C LEU A 95 -12.86 -13.65 -9.46
N ASP A 96 -12.01 -12.65 -9.25
CA ASP A 96 -10.89 -12.72 -8.32
C ASP A 96 -10.87 -11.51 -7.36
N PRO A 97 -11.55 -11.64 -6.20
CA PRO A 97 -11.61 -10.57 -5.20
C PRO A 97 -10.26 -10.22 -4.57
N TYR A 98 -9.26 -11.07 -4.68
CA TYR A 98 -7.92 -10.83 -4.12
C TYR A 98 -6.95 -10.23 -5.14
N TYR A 99 -7.44 -9.91 -6.36
CA TYR A 99 -6.62 -9.35 -7.42
C TYR A 99 -6.35 -7.85 -7.24
N VAL A 100 -5.47 -7.53 -6.28
CA VAL A 100 -5.10 -6.16 -5.88
C VAL A 100 -4.75 -5.25 -7.07
N ALA A 101 -4.06 -5.77 -8.09
CA ALA A 101 -3.65 -4.96 -9.24
C ALA A 101 -4.84 -4.39 -10.03
N VAL A 102 -5.94 -5.13 -10.15
CA VAL A 102 -7.16 -4.68 -10.84
C VAL A 102 -7.82 -3.57 -10.05
N TYR A 103 -7.93 -3.69 -8.73
CA TYR A 103 -8.47 -2.63 -7.89
C TYR A 103 -7.62 -1.35 -7.98
N ARG A 104 -6.31 -1.49 -7.80
CA ARG A 104 -5.38 -0.35 -7.82
C ARG A 104 -5.38 0.37 -9.17
N PHE A 105 -4.98 -0.34 -10.23
CA PHE A 105 -4.83 0.30 -11.54
C PHE A 105 -6.18 0.57 -12.21
N GLY A 106 -7.22 -0.21 -11.90
CA GLY A 106 -8.59 0.06 -12.33
C GLY A 106 -9.12 1.36 -11.75
N ALA A 107 -8.96 1.60 -10.45
CA ALA A 107 -9.35 2.86 -9.81
C ALA A 107 -8.60 4.04 -10.45
N MET A 108 -7.28 3.90 -10.63
CA MET A 108 -6.46 4.89 -11.35
C MET A 108 -6.98 5.18 -12.76
N PHE A 109 -7.33 4.16 -13.55
CA PHE A 109 -7.86 4.35 -14.91
C PHE A 109 -9.23 5.04 -14.91
N LEU A 110 -10.12 4.69 -13.99
CA LEU A 110 -11.42 5.33 -13.86
C LEU A 110 -11.27 6.82 -13.52
N ALA A 111 -10.39 7.17 -12.57
CA ALA A 111 -10.15 8.56 -12.19
C ALA A 111 -9.41 9.35 -13.28
N ALA A 112 -8.33 8.80 -13.84
CA ALA A 112 -7.42 9.55 -14.72
C ALA A 112 -7.86 9.58 -16.19
N LEU A 113 -8.49 8.49 -16.68
CA LEU A 113 -8.84 8.36 -18.10
C LEU A 113 -10.33 8.56 -18.34
N ARG A 114 -11.19 7.95 -17.51
CA ARG A 114 -12.65 8.15 -17.60
C ARG A 114 -13.11 9.44 -16.93
N ALA A 115 -12.25 10.08 -16.14
CA ALA A 115 -12.59 11.25 -15.33
C ALA A 115 -13.78 11.00 -14.39
N ASP A 116 -13.83 9.78 -13.83
CA ASP A 116 -14.90 9.33 -12.93
C ASP A 116 -14.32 8.98 -11.54
N PRO A 117 -14.15 9.99 -10.67
CA PRO A 117 -13.57 9.77 -9.35
C PRO A 117 -14.51 8.98 -8.42
N GLU A 118 -15.82 9.02 -8.62
CA GLU A 118 -16.79 8.25 -7.84
C GLU A 118 -16.68 6.75 -8.11
N ALA A 119 -16.65 6.34 -9.37
CA ALA A 119 -16.45 4.93 -9.76
C ALA A 119 -15.06 4.42 -9.33
N SER A 120 -14.04 5.28 -9.43
CA SER A 120 -12.69 5.00 -8.93
C SER A 120 -12.69 4.70 -7.43
N LEU A 121 -13.24 5.61 -6.63
CA LEU A 121 -13.33 5.45 -5.17
C LEU A 121 -14.16 4.24 -4.78
N SER A 122 -15.28 3.99 -5.46
CA SER A 122 -16.11 2.80 -5.22
C SER A 122 -15.32 1.50 -5.41
N LEU A 123 -14.56 1.40 -6.51
CA LEU A 123 -13.71 0.24 -6.77
C LEU A 123 -12.59 0.13 -5.73
N ALA A 124 -11.90 1.22 -5.40
CA ALA A 124 -10.81 1.21 -4.43
C ALA A 124 -11.31 0.79 -3.03
N TYR A 125 -12.43 1.33 -2.55
CA TYR A 125 -13.04 0.96 -1.27
C TYR A 125 -13.48 -0.50 -1.23
N ALA A 126 -14.04 -1.03 -2.32
CA ALA A 126 -14.35 -2.45 -2.42
C ALA A 126 -13.09 -3.32 -2.32
N GLY A 127 -11.96 -2.86 -2.87
CA GLY A 127 -10.69 -3.55 -2.74
C GLY A 127 -10.10 -3.49 -1.32
N ILE A 128 -10.20 -2.35 -0.64
CA ILE A 128 -9.69 -2.13 0.72
C ILE A 128 -10.33 -3.10 1.71
N SER A 129 -11.65 -3.32 1.63
CA SER A 129 -12.36 -4.21 2.55
C SER A 129 -11.98 -5.68 2.37
N ILE A 130 -11.63 -6.10 1.16
CA ILE A 130 -11.28 -7.50 0.83
C ILE A 130 -9.78 -7.75 1.00
N ASN A 131 -8.94 -6.73 0.79
CA ASN A 131 -7.48 -6.82 0.79
C ASN A 131 -6.84 -5.84 1.80
N PRO A 132 -7.05 -6.03 3.11
CA PRO A 132 -6.64 -5.05 4.13
C PRO A 132 -5.12 -4.83 4.23
N HIS A 133 -4.30 -5.78 3.76
CA HIS A 133 -2.84 -5.65 3.77
C HIS A 133 -2.27 -4.95 2.52
N ALA A 134 -3.10 -4.61 1.54
CA ALA A 134 -2.69 -3.99 0.29
C ALA A 134 -2.66 -2.47 0.43
N TRP A 135 -1.54 -1.93 0.93
CA TRP A 135 -1.33 -0.49 1.14
C TRP A 135 -1.60 0.37 -0.10
N GLN A 136 -1.47 -0.22 -1.29
CA GLN A 136 -1.65 0.47 -2.56
C GLN A 136 -3.09 0.95 -2.75
N LEU A 137 -4.08 0.22 -2.22
CA LEU A 137 -5.50 0.52 -2.42
C LEU A 137 -5.95 1.79 -1.67
N PRO A 138 -5.68 1.94 -0.36
CA PRO A 138 -5.98 3.19 0.32
C PRO A 138 -5.12 4.34 -0.19
N TYR A 139 -3.85 4.10 -0.58
CA TYR A 139 -3.05 5.13 -1.23
C TYR A 139 -3.70 5.64 -2.53
N GLU A 140 -4.15 4.74 -3.40
CA GLU A 140 -4.80 5.11 -4.67
C GLU A 140 -6.08 5.92 -4.43
N ALA A 141 -6.92 5.48 -3.49
CA ALA A 141 -8.10 6.22 -3.09
C ALA A 141 -7.76 7.64 -2.57
N ALA A 142 -6.66 7.78 -1.80
CA ALA A 142 -6.21 9.08 -1.36
C ALA A 142 -5.77 9.99 -2.52
N MET A 143 -5.07 9.43 -3.51
CA MET A 143 -4.66 10.18 -4.70
C MET A 143 -5.86 10.69 -5.49
N VAL A 144 -6.95 9.94 -5.57
CA VAL A 144 -8.19 10.40 -6.21
C VAL A 144 -8.75 11.64 -5.50
N TYR A 145 -8.76 11.65 -4.16
CA TYR A 145 -9.18 12.85 -3.42
C TYR A 145 -8.25 14.04 -3.65
N LEU A 146 -6.93 13.84 -3.67
CA LEU A 146 -5.98 14.94 -3.87
C LEU A 146 -5.98 15.49 -5.30
N LEU A 147 -6.07 14.62 -6.30
CA LEU A 147 -5.85 14.97 -7.71
C LEU A 147 -7.15 15.28 -8.46
N ASN A 148 -8.24 14.60 -8.12
CA ASN A 148 -9.51 14.71 -8.86
C ASN A 148 -10.60 15.45 -8.09
N LYS A 149 -10.56 15.40 -6.75
CA LYS A 149 -11.55 16.05 -5.88
C LYS A 149 -10.94 17.17 -5.02
N GLY A 150 -9.73 17.64 -5.33
CA GLY A 150 -8.93 18.50 -4.44
C GLY A 150 -9.59 19.82 -4.01
N GLU A 151 -10.52 20.35 -4.83
CA GLU A 151 -11.29 21.58 -4.55
C GLU A 151 -12.46 21.35 -3.57
N GLU A 152 -12.81 20.10 -3.25
CA GLU A 152 -13.88 19.82 -2.31
C GLU A 152 -13.41 20.06 -0.86
N PRO A 153 -14.27 20.64 0.01
CA PRO A 153 -13.90 21.05 1.37
C PRO A 153 -13.25 19.94 2.22
N ASN A 154 -13.56 18.67 1.94
CA ASN A 154 -13.12 17.52 2.73
C ASN A 154 -12.11 16.62 2.01
N SER A 155 -11.68 16.94 0.79
CA SER A 155 -10.86 16.00 0.03
C SER A 155 -9.47 15.78 0.61
N LYS A 156 -8.78 16.85 1.02
CA LYS A 156 -7.47 16.72 1.67
C LYS A 156 -7.56 15.96 3.00
N TYR A 157 -8.66 16.16 3.72
CA TYR A 157 -9.00 15.41 4.92
C TYR A 157 -9.19 13.91 4.63
N LEU A 158 -10.01 13.56 3.63
CA LEU A 158 -10.30 12.17 3.26
C LEU A 158 -9.05 11.47 2.70
N ALA A 159 -8.26 12.19 1.91
CA ALA A 159 -6.96 11.72 1.45
C ALA A 159 -6.02 11.40 2.61
N THR A 160 -5.95 12.27 3.63
CA THR A 160 -5.08 12.05 4.78
C THR A 160 -5.51 10.82 5.58
N LYS A 161 -6.83 10.61 5.78
CA LYS A 161 -7.35 9.36 6.39
C LYS A 161 -6.87 8.12 5.64
N LEU A 162 -7.04 8.13 4.32
CA LEU A 162 -6.67 7.00 3.47
C LEU A 162 -5.16 6.77 3.42
N LEU A 163 -4.35 7.83 3.39
CA LEU A 163 -2.90 7.72 3.51
C LEU A 163 -2.46 7.14 4.85
N THR A 164 -3.16 7.49 5.94
CA THR A 164 -2.90 6.92 7.27
C THR A 164 -3.25 5.42 7.31
N LEU A 165 -4.34 5.02 6.66
CA LEU A 165 -4.67 3.61 6.48
C LEU A 165 -3.59 2.87 5.68
N ALA A 166 -3.07 3.48 4.61
CA ALA A 166 -2.00 2.90 3.81
C ALA A 166 -0.74 2.64 4.64
N THR A 167 -0.31 3.61 5.46
CA THR A 167 0.90 3.48 6.28
C THR A 167 0.76 2.46 7.40
N ALA A 168 -0.42 2.33 7.99
CA ALA A 168 -0.67 1.39 9.08
C ALA A 168 -0.59 -0.08 8.66
N THR A 169 -0.67 -0.39 7.37
CA THR A 169 -0.39 -1.75 6.88
C THR A 169 1.05 -2.22 7.16
N GLY A 170 1.97 -1.31 7.51
CA GLY A 170 3.38 -1.59 7.72
C GLY A 170 4.20 -1.83 6.45
N ARG A 171 3.55 -1.79 5.27
CA ARG A 171 4.16 -2.12 3.96
C ARG A 171 4.30 -0.92 3.02
N ALA A 172 3.78 0.24 3.40
CA ALA A 172 3.87 1.43 2.58
C ALA A 172 5.32 1.94 2.47
N PRO A 173 5.79 2.32 1.27
CA PRO A 173 7.09 2.96 1.08
C PRO A 173 7.27 4.21 1.97
N GLY A 174 8.51 4.46 2.41
CA GLY A 174 8.84 5.58 3.31
C GLY A 174 8.41 6.96 2.77
N GLY A 175 8.45 7.17 1.45
CA GLY A 175 7.96 8.41 0.84
C GLY A 175 6.47 8.69 1.10
N ILE A 176 5.64 7.65 1.18
CA ILE A 176 4.20 7.79 1.49
C ILE A 176 4.02 8.14 2.96
N VAL A 177 4.79 7.52 3.85
CA VAL A 177 4.76 7.84 5.28
C VAL A 177 5.08 9.32 5.52
N ASN A 178 6.13 9.82 4.87
CA ASN A 178 6.53 11.23 4.98
C ASN A 178 5.46 12.18 4.42
N LEU A 179 4.81 11.79 3.33
CA LEU A 179 3.68 12.54 2.77
C LEU A 179 2.50 12.58 3.76
N THR A 180 2.15 11.45 4.37
CA THR A 180 1.08 11.37 5.37
C THR A 180 1.35 12.29 6.55
N ALA A 181 2.56 12.23 7.12
CA ALA A 181 2.95 13.07 8.26
C ALA A 181 2.84 14.56 7.94
N LYS A 182 3.35 15.00 6.78
CA LYS A 182 3.24 16.40 6.34
C LYS A 182 1.79 16.87 6.21
N LEU A 183 0.93 16.04 5.62
CA LEU A 183 -0.49 16.36 5.47
C LEU A 183 -1.21 16.39 6.83
N GLN A 184 -0.89 15.46 7.74
CA GLN A 184 -1.45 15.47 9.10
C GLN A 184 -1.10 16.76 9.85
N ASP A 185 0.17 17.20 9.76
CA ASP A 185 0.66 18.42 10.38
C ASP A 185 0.03 19.68 9.77
N GLU A 186 -0.03 19.77 8.43
CA GLU A 186 -0.59 20.92 7.71
C GLU A 186 -2.07 21.16 8.07
N PHE A 187 -2.82 20.08 8.29
CA PHE A 187 -4.27 20.17 8.52
C PHE A 187 -4.67 19.94 10.00
N ASN A 188 -3.70 19.83 10.92
CA ASN A 188 -3.92 19.56 12.35
C ASN A 188 -4.91 18.41 12.60
N LEU A 189 -4.75 17.31 11.86
CA LEU A 189 -5.74 16.23 11.76
C LEU A 189 -5.59 15.17 12.87
N LEU A 190 -4.98 15.50 14.01
CA LEU A 190 -4.76 14.54 15.10
C LEU A 190 -6.09 13.95 15.62
N GLU A 191 -7.11 14.78 15.84
CA GLU A 191 -8.43 14.34 16.28
C GLU A 191 -9.10 13.41 15.25
N VAL A 192 -8.76 13.59 13.99
CA VAL A 192 -9.32 12.86 12.84
C VAL A 192 -8.64 11.51 12.67
N GLU A 193 -7.31 11.48 12.80
CA GLU A 193 -6.52 10.25 12.87
C GLU A 193 -7.01 9.40 14.04
N GLN A 194 -7.20 10.02 15.21
CA GLN A 194 -7.74 9.35 16.39
C GLN A 194 -9.16 8.81 16.15
N GLY A 195 -10.07 9.61 15.59
CA GLY A 195 -11.43 9.17 15.28
C GLY A 195 -11.47 8.00 14.29
N MET A 196 -10.61 8.00 13.28
CA MET A 196 -10.49 6.90 12.33
C MET A 196 -10.00 5.62 13.00
N TRP A 197 -8.95 5.69 13.83
CA TRP A 197 -8.47 4.52 14.54
C TRP A 197 -9.46 4.02 15.59
N GLN A 198 -10.29 4.89 16.16
CA GLN A 198 -11.42 4.50 17.02
C GLN A 198 -12.48 3.72 16.24
N GLU A 199 -12.88 4.20 15.06
CA GLU A 199 -13.80 3.47 14.18
C GLU A 199 -13.21 2.11 13.78
N MET A 200 -11.93 2.06 13.46
CA MET A 200 -11.25 0.81 13.09
C MET A 200 -11.10 -0.14 14.28
N ALA A 201 -10.78 0.37 15.47
CA ALA A 201 -10.73 -0.41 16.71
C ALA A 201 -12.09 -1.02 17.06
N ALA A 202 -13.19 -0.37 16.66
CA ALA A 202 -14.56 -0.86 16.82
C ALA A 202 -15.02 -1.82 15.70
N SER A 203 -14.16 -2.11 14.72
CA SER A 203 -14.47 -3.03 13.63
C SER A 203 -14.78 -4.45 14.16
N PRO A 204 -15.74 -5.18 13.56
CA PRO A 204 -15.96 -6.59 13.88
C PRO A 204 -14.85 -7.52 13.36
N ASP A 205 -14.01 -7.03 12.44
CA ASP A 205 -12.83 -7.76 11.97
C ASP A 205 -11.72 -7.68 13.02
N SER A 206 -11.24 -8.84 13.50
CA SER A 206 -10.29 -8.90 14.61
C SER A 206 -8.94 -8.28 14.28
N PHE A 207 -8.48 -8.40 13.03
CA PHE A 207 -7.20 -7.82 12.60
C PHE A 207 -7.30 -6.29 12.53
N LEU A 208 -8.37 -5.77 11.93
CA LEU A 208 -8.60 -4.32 11.88
C LEU A 208 -8.78 -3.74 13.28
N SER A 209 -9.52 -4.43 14.16
CA SER A 209 -9.68 -4.01 15.54
C SER A 209 -8.34 -3.92 16.27
N GLU A 210 -7.50 -4.95 16.17
CA GLU A 210 -6.16 -4.98 16.78
C GLU A 210 -5.26 -3.87 16.23
N LEU A 211 -5.25 -3.66 14.91
CA LEU A 211 -4.48 -2.59 14.27
C LEU A 211 -4.93 -1.21 14.76
N GLY A 212 -6.25 -0.98 14.83
CA GLY A 212 -6.81 0.27 15.34
C GLY A 212 -6.43 0.52 16.80
N GLN A 213 -6.54 -0.51 17.65
CA GLN A 213 -6.15 -0.42 19.07
C GLN A 213 -4.67 -0.08 19.23
N ARG A 214 -3.78 -0.77 18.50
CA ARG A 214 -2.35 -0.48 18.52
C ARG A 214 -2.06 0.96 18.12
N LYS A 215 -2.67 1.45 17.03
CA LYS A 215 -2.46 2.82 16.56
C LYS A 215 -2.98 3.89 17.51
N LEU A 216 -4.06 3.62 18.24
CA LEU A 216 -4.52 4.50 19.31
C LEU A 216 -3.50 4.60 20.45
N ILE A 217 -2.87 3.48 20.83
CA ILE A 217 -1.81 3.49 21.84
C ILE A 217 -0.62 4.32 21.35
N GLU A 218 -0.15 4.11 20.12
CA GLU A 218 0.97 4.89 19.54
C GLU A 218 0.68 6.40 19.50
N ILE A 219 -0.57 6.81 19.20
CA ILE A 219 -0.99 8.22 19.28
C ILE A 219 -0.85 8.76 20.70
N GLU A 220 -1.26 7.99 21.70
CA GLU A 220 -1.15 8.41 23.10
C GLU A 220 0.31 8.53 23.53
N LEU A 221 1.18 7.58 23.13
CA LEU A 221 2.62 7.67 23.38
C LEU A 221 3.23 8.95 22.78
N ARG A 222 2.82 9.35 21.57
CA ARG A 222 3.25 10.62 20.94
C ARG A 222 2.80 11.84 21.74
N LYS A 223 1.56 11.83 22.24
CA LYS A 223 1.05 12.92 23.10
C LYS A 223 1.83 13.01 24.41
N ILE A 224 2.15 11.88 25.04
CA ILE A 224 2.96 11.83 26.25
C ILE A 224 4.35 12.42 25.99
N CYS A 225 5.03 12.04 24.89
CA CYS A 225 6.31 12.64 24.52
C CYS A 225 6.20 14.18 24.40
N GLY A 226 5.17 14.68 23.72
CA GLY A 226 4.93 16.12 23.62
C GLY A 226 4.69 16.83 24.97
N VAL A 227 4.14 16.15 25.97
CA VAL A 227 4.02 16.67 27.34
C VAL A 227 5.38 16.65 28.05
N LEU A 228 6.14 15.57 27.93
CA LEU A 228 7.48 15.43 28.51
C LEU A 228 8.44 16.50 27.99
N ASP A 229 8.44 16.75 26.68
CA ASP A 229 9.23 17.80 26.03
C ASP A 229 8.95 19.18 26.63
N LYS A 230 7.66 19.49 26.85
CA LYS A 230 7.25 20.75 27.49
C LYS A 230 7.74 20.85 28.94
N GLN A 231 7.70 19.76 29.70
CA GLN A 231 8.20 19.75 31.08
C GLN A 231 9.74 19.83 31.13
N ALA A 232 10.44 19.14 30.23
CA ALA A 232 11.90 19.26 30.12
C ALA A 232 12.33 20.69 29.77
N GLN A 233 11.60 21.36 28.87
CA GLN A 233 11.85 22.75 28.54
C GLN A 233 11.59 23.68 29.74
N ARG A 234 10.53 23.45 30.51
CA ARG A 234 10.26 24.20 31.75
C ARG A 234 11.35 23.97 32.80
N PHE A 235 11.83 22.73 32.95
CA PHE A 235 12.95 22.39 33.82
C PHE A 235 14.21 23.17 33.44
N TYR A 236 14.52 23.27 32.15
CA TYR A 236 15.62 24.08 31.65
C TYR A 236 15.45 25.56 32.01
N GLN A 237 14.25 26.12 31.86
CA GLN A 237 13.97 27.51 32.22
C GLN A 237 14.15 27.78 33.73
N GLU A 238 13.81 26.82 34.59
CA GLU A 238 13.91 26.97 36.06
C GLU A 238 15.31 26.65 36.63
N LYS A 239 16.06 25.73 36.00
CA LYS A 239 17.33 25.19 36.53
C LYS A 239 18.56 25.50 35.68
N GLY A 240 18.39 26.05 34.48
CA GLY A 240 19.46 26.36 33.54
C GLY A 240 20.13 25.14 32.91
N ARG A 241 19.55 23.95 33.05
CA ARG A 241 20.03 22.69 32.47
C ARG A 241 18.86 21.75 32.21
N TYR A 242 18.97 20.87 31.22
CA TYR A 242 17.95 19.85 30.97
C TYR A 242 17.94 18.76 32.07
N PRO A 243 16.80 18.10 32.30
CA PRO A 243 16.72 16.96 33.21
C PRO A 243 17.51 15.79 32.63
N ALA A 244 18.25 15.07 33.48
CA ALA A 244 19.04 13.92 33.03
C ALA A 244 18.19 12.66 32.77
N SER A 245 16.96 12.63 33.31
CA SER A 245 16.05 11.51 33.18
C SER A 245 14.60 11.90 33.53
N LEU A 246 13.64 11.03 33.25
CA LEU A 246 12.24 11.25 33.67
C LEU A 246 12.09 11.24 35.19
N GLU A 247 12.90 10.48 35.92
CA GLU A 247 12.90 10.48 37.39
C GLU A 247 13.27 11.86 37.95
N THR A 248 14.14 12.60 37.25
CA THR A 248 14.47 13.98 37.62
C THR A 248 13.26 14.89 37.50
N LEU A 249 12.44 14.72 36.46
CA LEU A 249 11.19 15.47 36.28
C LEU A 249 10.14 15.10 37.34
N LEU A 250 10.07 13.81 37.72
CA LEU A 250 9.18 13.33 38.78
C LEU A 250 9.56 13.92 40.14
N GLN A 251 10.85 13.86 40.50
CA GLN A 251 11.35 14.43 41.77
C GLN A 251 11.18 15.95 41.84
N ALA A 252 11.25 16.63 40.69
CA ALA A 252 10.97 18.06 40.58
C ALA A 252 9.46 18.41 40.62
N GLY A 253 8.57 17.41 40.65
CA GLY A 253 7.12 17.61 40.64
C GLY A 253 6.57 18.13 39.31
N MET A 254 7.34 18.02 38.22
CA MET A 254 6.93 18.49 36.89
C MET A 254 6.08 17.46 36.15
N ILE A 255 6.20 16.19 36.53
CA ILE A 255 5.30 15.11 36.12
C ILE A 255 4.74 14.42 37.37
N PRO A 256 3.47 13.97 37.33
CA PRO A 256 2.83 13.33 38.48
C PRO A 256 3.22 11.86 38.66
N TYR A 257 3.63 11.18 37.59
CA TYR A 257 4.06 9.77 37.57
C TYR A 257 4.98 9.51 36.37
N LEU A 258 5.68 8.38 36.37
CA LEU A 258 6.45 7.90 35.21
C LEU A 258 5.48 7.26 34.21
N PRO A 259 5.40 7.75 32.95
CA PRO A 259 4.50 7.18 31.97
C PRO A 259 4.91 5.76 31.59
N GLU A 260 3.91 4.91 31.39
CA GLU A 260 4.08 3.53 30.94
C GLU A 260 3.68 3.40 29.47
N ASP A 261 4.30 2.44 28.77
CA ASP A 261 3.94 2.07 27.41
C ASP A 261 3.17 0.74 27.42
N PRO A 262 1.87 0.73 27.07
CA PRO A 262 1.07 -0.49 27.02
C PRO A 262 1.58 -1.56 26.04
N LEU A 263 2.43 -1.18 25.07
CA LEU A 263 3.05 -2.08 24.10
C LEU A 263 4.40 -2.64 24.59
N GLY A 264 4.81 -2.32 25.83
CA GLY A 264 6.02 -2.85 26.47
C GLY A 264 7.29 -2.03 26.23
N GLY A 265 7.18 -0.87 25.57
CA GLY A 265 8.29 0.07 25.41
C GLY A 265 8.62 0.86 26.67
N THR A 266 9.59 1.78 26.55
CA THR A 266 10.03 2.66 27.63
C THR A 266 10.25 4.09 27.14
N PHE A 267 10.04 5.05 28.03
CA PHE A 267 10.33 6.46 27.78
C PHE A 267 11.73 6.83 28.27
N PHE A 268 12.43 7.68 27.52
CA PHE A 268 13.71 8.26 27.92
C PHE A 268 13.91 9.66 27.34
N LEU A 269 14.92 10.37 27.82
CA LEU A 269 15.30 11.70 27.34
C LEU A 269 16.71 11.66 26.74
N ASP A 270 16.98 12.50 25.75
CA ASP A 270 18.34 12.79 25.29
C ASP A 270 18.98 13.96 26.08
N ASP A 271 20.24 14.27 25.76
CA ASP A 271 21.00 15.36 26.40
C ASP A 271 20.40 16.76 26.14
N ALA A 272 19.59 16.91 25.10
CA ALA A 272 18.86 18.13 24.78
C ALA A 272 17.47 18.19 25.46
N GLY A 273 17.14 17.21 26.30
CA GLY A 273 15.87 17.11 27.00
C GLY A 273 14.69 16.73 26.10
N LYS A 274 14.94 16.25 24.88
CA LYS A 274 13.91 15.71 23.99
C LYS A 274 13.55 14.30 24.43
N SER A 275 12.25 14.03 24.48
CA SER A 275 11.72 12.74 24.88
C SER A 275 11.56 11.78 23.70
N TYR A 276 11.72 10.51 24.03
CA TYR A 276 11.63 9.39 23.12
C TYR A 276 10.87 8.25 23.79
N ASN A 277 10.25 7.41 22.96
CA ASN A 277 9.66 6.14 23.36
C ASN A 277 10.18 5.04 22.45
N THR A 278 10.59 3.90 23.02
CA THR A 278 11.22 2.81 22.24
C THR A 278 10.28 2.19 21.21
N THR A 279 8.98 2.03 21.50
CA THR A 279 7.99 1.50 20.53
C THR A 279 7.87 2.42 19.31
N LEU A 280 7.78 3.73 19.54
CA LEU A 280 7.72 4.72 18.46
C LEU A 280 9.03 4.76 17.66
N LEU A 281 10.16 4.65 18.34
CA LEU A 281 11.49 4.63 17.72
C LEU A 281 11.72 3.39 16.86
N GLU A 282 11.28 2.21 17.30
CA GLU A 282 11.39 0.99 16.50
C GLU A 282 10.66 1.13 15.16
N ASP A 283 9.45 1.68 15.17
CA ASP A 283 8.68 1.98 13.96
C ASP A 283 9.41 3.00 13.06
N GLU A 284 10.11 3.98 13.62
CA GLU A 284 10.97 4.91 12.86
C GLU A 284 12.20 4.21 12.27
N VAL A 285 12.86 3.33 13.03
CA VAL A 285 14.05 2.58 12.59
C VAL A 285 13.69 1.69 11.41
N ILE A 286 12.59 0.94 11.51
CA ILE A 286 12.11 0.08 10.41
C ILE A 286 11.90 0.90 9.14
N ARG A 287 11.28 2.08 9.25
CA ARG A 287 11.02 2.97 8.10
C ARG A 287 12.30 3.49 7.47
N ALA A 288 13.23 3.98 8.28
CA ALA A 288 14.50 4.52 7.79
C ALA A 288 15.36 3.41 7.17
N ARG A 289 15.46 2.24 7.81
CA ARG A 289 16.17 1.06 7.31
C ARG A 289 15.60 0.59 5.97
N ASN A 290 14.28 0.49 5.84
CA ASN A 290 13.64 0.09 4.58
C ASN A 290 13.90 1.08 3.45
N THR A 291 14.04 2.37 3.75
CA THR A 291 14.42 3.37 2.75
C THR A 291 15.82 3.10 2.20
N LEU A 292 16.77 2.74 3.08
CA LEU A 292 18.13 2.36 2.72
C LEU A 292 18.15 1.04 1.92
N ILE A 293 17.48 0.00 2.40
CA ILE A 293 17.40 -1.31 1.72
C ILE A 293 16.87 -1.14 0.29
N ASN A 294 15.75 -0.42 0.13
CA ASN A 294 15.19 -0.19 -1.20
C ASN A 294 16.14 0.58 -2.14
N ALA A 295 16.98 1.48 -1.60
CA ALA A 295 17.98 2.18 -2.39
C ALA A 295 19.16 1.27 -2.77
N VAL A 296 19.62 0.42 -1.85
CA VAL A 296 20.61 -0.63 -2.11
C VAL A 296 20.11 -1.57 -3.21
N ASP A 297 18.86 -2.01 -3.14
CA ASP A 297 18.26 -2.91 -4.14
C ASP A 297 18.19 -2.26 -5.52
N ARG A 298 17.81 -0.98 -5.60
CA ARG A 298 17.82 -0.22 -6.87
C ARG A 298 19.23 -0.07 -7.44
N TYR A 299 20.19 0.27 -6.59
CA TYR A 299 21.60 0.37 -6.98
C TYR A 299 22.10 -0.97 -7.53
N HIS A 300 21.86 -2.06 -6.80
CA HIS A 300 22.26 -3.40 -7.20
C HIS A 300 21.62 -3.83 -8.52
N ALA A 301 20.33 -3.55 -8.73
CA ALA A 301 19.66 -3.84 -9.99
C ALA A 301 20.27 -3.09 -11.19
N LYS A 302 20.78 -1.88 -10.99
CA LYS A 302 21.34 -1.01 -12.04
C LYS A 302 22.82 -1.30 -12.33
N HIS A 303 23.60 -1.60 -11.29
CA HIS A 303 25.05 -1.76 -11.37
C HIS A 303 25.50 -3.23 -11.33
N ILE A 304 24.60 -4.16 -11.01
CA ILE A 304 24.88 -5.60 -10.82
C ILE A 304 25.97 -5.80 -9.76
N ALA A 305 25.99 -4.92 -8.75
CA ALA A 305 26.92 -4.92 -7.62
C ALA A 305 26.31 -4.11 -6.47
N TYR A 306 26.60 -4.51 -5.23
CA TYR A 306 26.21 -3.73 -4.06
C TYR A 306 27.07 -2.46 -3.96
N PRO A 307 26.51 -1.34 -3.44
CA PRO A 307 27.28 -0.12 -3.25
C PRO A 307 28.42 -0.36 -2.24
N THR A 308 29.56 0.31 -2.41
CA THR A 308 30.70 0.14 -1.50
C THR A 308 30.46 0.76 -0.12
N SER A 309 29.49 1.67 -0.02
CA SER A 309 29.04 2.31 1.22
C SER A 309 27.63 2.89 1.01
N LEU A 310 26.94 3.22 2.10
CA LEU A 310 25.68 3.97 2.00
C LEU A 310 25.86 5.34 1.32
N GLN A 311 27.05 5.94 1.40
CA GLN A 311 27.34 7.22 0.74
C GLN A 311 27.35 7.10 -0.78
N ALA A 312 27.75 5.94 -1.31
CA ALA A 312 27.71 5.68 -2.75
C ALA A 312 26.28 5.72 -3.32
N LEU A 313 25.25 5.48 -2.49
CA LEU A 313 23.85 5.64 -2.90
C LEU A 313 23.50 7.10 -3.17
N VAL A 314 24.03 8.02 -2.37
CA VAL A 314 23.82 9.46 -2.56
C VAL A 314 24.58 9.96 -3.79
N GLU A 315 25.84 9.54 -3.93
CA GLU A 315 26.68 9.89 -5.09
C GLU A 315 26.10 9.38 -6.41
N ALA A 316 25.45 8.22 -6.40
CA ALA A 316 24.77 7.64 -7.55
C ALA A 316 23.38 8.22 -7.82
N GLY A 317 22.88 9.11 -6.94
CA GLY A 317 21.56 9.71 -7.03
C GLY A 317 20.40 8.77 -6.68
N GLU A 318 20.67 7.64 -6.02
CA GLU A 318 19.64 6.71 -5.53
C GLU A 318 18.95 7.22 -4.26
N LEU A 319 19.62 8.11 -3.52
CA LEU A 319 19.12 8.85 -2.36
C LEU A 319 19.59 10.32 -2.44
N ASN A 320 18.79 11.24 -1.87
CA ASN A 320 19.22 12.63 -1.71
C ASN A 320 20.19 12.79 -0.53
N GLU A 321 19.93 12.06 0.55
CA GLU A 321 20.74 12.01 1.76
C GLU A 321 20.55 10.66 2.45
N ILE A 322 21.52 10.28 3.29
CA ILE A 322 21.38 9.09 4.14
C ILE A 322 20.51 9.49 5.33
N PRO A 323 19.33 8.86 5.54
CA PRO A 323 18.53 9.13 6.73
C PRO A 323 19.34 8.85 8.00
N ALA A 324 19.31 9.78 8.96
CA ALA A 324 19.93 9.56 10.27
C ALA A 324 19.27 8.38 11.00
N HIS A 325 20.02 7.70 11.86
CA HIS A 325 19.45 6.66 12.70
C HIS A 325 18.49 7.29 13.73
N PRO A 326 17.23 6.81 13.87
CA PRO A 326 16.24 7.43 14.76
C PRO A 326 16.63 7.45 16.24
N TYR A 327 17.31 6.39 16.73
CA TYR A 327 17.89 6.44 18.07
C TYR A 327 19.03 7.47 18.14
N PRO A 328 19.02 8.39 19.12
CA PRO A 328 20.06 9.38 19.28
C PRO A 328 21.44 8.72 19.50
N GLY A 329 22.45 9.22 18.79
CA GLY A 329 23.84 8.74 18.88
C GLY A 329 24.15 7.39 18.20
N LYS A 330 23.15 6.71 17.64
CA LYS A 330 23.36 5.48 16.85
C LYS A 330 23.63 5.81 15.37
N HIS A 331 24.20 4.84 14.67
CA HIS A 331 24.55 4.93 13.25
C HIS A 331 24.14 3.63 12.56
N TRP A 332 23.88 3.69 11.25
CA TRP A 332 23.62 2.50 10.43
C TRP A 332 24.88 1.69 10.24
N GLU A 333 24.74 0.38 10.37
CA GLU A 333 25.77 -0.58 9.95
C GLU A 333 25.43 -1.07 8.54
N TYR A 334 26.43 -1.20 7.67
CA TYR A 334 26.22 -1.63 6.29
C TYR A 334 27.31 -2.60 5.85
N ASP A 335 26.89 -3.74 5.31
CA ASP A 335 27.79 -4.74 4.73
C ASP A 335 27.80 -4.62 3.19
N PRO A 336 28.91 -4.16 2.58
CA PRO A 336 29.02 -4.01 1.12
C PRO A 336 29.08 -5.35 0.37
N PHE A 337 29.29 -6.49 1.05
CA PHE A 337 29.34 -7.80 0.41
C PHE A 337 27.94 -8.42 0.26
N SER A 338 27.10 -8.28 1.29
CA SER A 338 25.73 -8.82 1.31
C SER A 338 24.66 -7.80 0.94
N GLY A 339 24.97 -6.50 1.03
CA GLY A 339 24.00 -5.42 0.90
C GLY A 339 23.13 -5.22 2.15
N GLU A 340 23.41 -5.92 3.25
CA GLU A 340 22.63 -5.81 4.48
C GLU A 340 22.83 -4.45 5.15
N VAL A 341 21.72 -3.84 5.55
CA VAL A 341 21.67 -2.58 6.33
C VAL A 341 21.14 -2.93 7.72
N ASN A 342 21.95 -2.65 8.75
CA ASN A 342 21.62 -2.90 10.15
C ASN A 342 21.36 -1.65 11.00
#